data_AF-A0A1M4ZM03-F1
#
_entry.id   AF-A0A1M4ZM03-F1
#
_cell.length_a   1.000
_cell.length_b   1.000
_cell.length_c   1.000
_cell.angle_alpha   90.00
_cell.angle_beta   90.00
_cell.angle_gamma   90.00
#
_symmetry.space_group_name_H-M   'P 1'
#
loop_
_entity.id
_entity.type
_entity.pdbx_description
1 polymer ?
#
loop_
_entity_poly.entity_id
_entity_poly.type
_entity_poly.pdbx_seq_one_letter_code
_entity_poly.pdbx_strand_id
1 'polypeptide(L)'
;MKLLLFALTVITLSVGCNKKEEQTKTYVPRILTKNEGFNNYPKQKSDSLAIFQVTSSNREQFSVKFRDTTVSIQTDASGKNKSADKFSSAQFINTQKTCLLVQLADSTGLVAPSFLISLKGDGLEVISLYRASNGPQDLKYTTGINKVSAAGYLVDNDFFITNVNAKAYLIQRQNPAERIQGQFILTSPDRQTVIFLVKNALYQVHYPSGEVSTEPLKGAAPKDVSGVYTWIQNNYSFQKGKKGISFLKYNDDDRIVDIKEFR
;
A
#
# COMPACT_ATOMS: atom_id res chain seq x y z
N MET A 1 -68.78 -26.42 15.95
CA MET A 1 -67.69 -26.30 14.94
C MET A 1 -67.66 -24.92 14.27
N LYS A 2 -67.40 -23.80 14.97
CA LYS A 2 -67.18 -22.48 14.32
C LYS A 2 -66.21 -21.52 15.03
N LEU A 3 -65.56 -21.93 16.13
CA LEU A 3 -64.67 -21.03 16.90
C LEU A 3 -63.20 -21.47 17.00
N LEU A 4 -62.82 -22.60 16.39
CA LEU A 4 -61.44 -23.11 16.42
C LEU A 4 -60.61 -22.74 15.18
N LEU A 5 -61.18 -22.04 14.21
CA LEU A 5 -60.52 -21.68 12.95
C LEU A 5 -59.94 -20.27 12.91
N PHE A 6 -60.20 -19.43 13.92
CA PHE A 6 -59.71 -18.04 13.97
C PHE A 6 -58.38 -17.85 14.72
N ALA A 7 -57.88 -18.88 15.41
CA ALA A 7 -56.62 -18.80 16.16
C ALA A 7 -55.38 -19.21 15.33
N LEU A 8 -55.55 -19.82 14.15
CA LEU A 8 -54.43 -20.31 13.34
C LEU A 8 -53.93 -19.31 12.29
N THR A 9 -54.63 -18.20 12.06
CA THR A 9 -54.26 -17.18 11.06
C THR A 9 -53.47 -15.99 11.62
N VAL A 10 -53.24 -15.92 12.93
CA VAL A 10 -52.49 -14.81 13.57
C VAL A 10 -51.04 -15.20 13.91
N ILE A 11 -50.63 -16.47 13.73
CA ILE A 11 -49.28 -16.95 14.10
C ILE A 11 -48.29 -16.91 12.91
N THR A 12 -48.73 -16.64 11.68
CA THR A 12 -47.83 -16.60 10.52
C THR A 12 -47.22 -15.21 10.22
N LEU A 13 -47.48 -14.19 11.04
CA LEU A 13 -47.00 -12.81 10.80
C LEU A 13 -45.80 -12.38 11.67
N SER A 14 -45.22 -13.25 12.50
CA SER A 14 -44.15 -12.85 13.44
C SER A 14 -42.81 -13.58 13.29
N VAL A 15 -42.62 -14.39 12.25
CA VAL A 15 -41.31 -14.98 11.90
C VAL A 15 -40.78 -14.39 10.60
N GLY A 16 -40.68 -13.06 10.60
CA GLY A 16 -40.08 -12.28 9.52
C GLY A 16 -39.17 -11.20 10.10
N CYS A 17 -38.39 -11.55 11.13
CA CYS A 17 -37.24 -10.75 11.54
C CYS A 17 -36.22 -10.84 10.40
N ASN A 18 -36.50 -10.12 9.31
CA ASN A 18 -35.57 -9.89 8.22
C ASN A 18 -34.38 -9.18 8.84
N LYS A 19 -33.36 -9.93 9.23
CA LYS A 19 -31.99 -9.43 9.16
C LYS A 19 -31.88 -8.92 7.73
N LYS A 20 -31.94 -7.60 7.54
CA LYS A 20 -31.59 -6.99 6.26
C LYS A 20 -30.25 -7.61 5.89
N GLU A 21 -30.22 -8.49 4.89
CA GLU A 21 -28.97 -8.99 4.35
C GLU A 21 -28.12 -7.76 4.05
N GLU A 22 -26.95 -7.66 4.67
CA GLU A 22 -26.05 -6.54 4.40
C GLU A 22 -25.74 -6.57 2.90
N GLN A 23 -26.20 -5.53 2.19
CA GLN A 23 -25.98 -5.43 0.76
C GLN A 23 -24.48 -5.47 0.52
N THR A 24 -24.01 -6.48 -0.21
CA THR A 24 -22.59 -6.63 -0.53
C THR A 24 -22.42 -6.43 -2.03
N LYS A 25 -21.47 -5.58 -2.42
CA LYS A 25 -21.13 -5.37 -3.82
C LYS A 25 -19.69 -5.78 -4.07
N THR A 26 -19.52 -6.71 -5.01
CA THR A 26 -18.21 -7.18 -5.44
C THR A 26 -17.68 -6.34 -6.59
N TYR A 27 -16.44 -5.89 -6.44
CA TYR A 27 -15.72 -5.09 -7.43
C TYR A 27 -14.62 -5.92 -8.08
N VAL A 28 -14.46 -5.75 -9.40
CA VAL A 28 -13.36 -6.33 -10.17
C VAL A 28 -12.19 -5.36 -10.18
N PRO A 29 -11.03 -5.71 -9.61
CA PRO A 29 -9.87 -4.83 -9.59
C PRO A 29 -9.30 -4.62 -10.99
N ARG A 30 -8.98 -3.36 -11.33
CA ARG A 30 -8.09 -3.07 -12.46
C ARG A 30 -6.63 -3.00 -12.00
N ILE A 31 -5.69 -3.24 -12.90
CA ILE A 31 -4.26 -3.12 -12.61
C ILE A 31 -3.83 -1.65 -12.73
N LEU A 32 -2.96 -1.19 -11.82
CA LEU A 32 -2.30 0.10 -11.95
C LEU A 32 -1.15 0.02 -12.95
N THR A 33 -1.26 0.71 -14.09
CA THR A 33 -0.26 0.67 -15.17
C THR A 33 0.60 1.92 -15.28
N LYS A 34 0.19 3.01 -14.63
CA LYS A 34 0.90 4.30 -14.61
C LYS A 34 0.62 5.04 -13.30
N ASN A 35 1.41 6.07 -13.03
CA ASN A 35 1.18 6.93 -11.87
C ASN A 35 -0.21 7.58 -11.96
N GLU A 36 -0.98 7.51 -10.88
CA GLU A 36 -2.38 7.94 -10.86
C GLU A 36 -2.75 8.55 -9.51
N GLY A 37 -3.60 9.57 -9.53
CA GLY A 37 -4.12 10.23 -8.32
C GLY A 37 -5.54 9.79 -8.00
N PHE A 38 -5.81 9.56 -6.72
CA PHE A 38 -7.09 9.09 -6.20
C PHE A 38 -7.71 10.07 -5.20
N ASN A 39 -7.31 11.35 -5.28
CA ASN A 39 -7.77 12.39 -4.36
C ASN A 39 -9.10 13.03 -4.79
N ASN A 40 -10.15 12.21 -4.85
CA ASN A 40 -11.47 12.69 -5.28
C ASN A 40 -12.19 13.42 -4.14
N TYR A 41 -12.82 14.54 -4.47
CA TYR A 41 -13.67 15.26 -3.54
C TYR A 41 -15.09 14.66 -3.56
N PRO A 42 -15.65 14.32 -2.39
CA PRO A 42 -17.02 13.80 -2.31
C PRO A 42 -18.00 14.91 -2.68
N LYS A 43 -19.01 14.60 -3.49
CA LYS A 43 -20.10 15.54 -3.79
C LYS A 43 -21.07 15.64 -2.61
N GLN A 44 -21.23 14.53 -1.88
CA GLN A 44 -22.09 14.41 -0.71
C GLN A 44 -21.34 13.70 0.42
N LYS A 45 -21.75 13.95 1.68
CA LYS A 45 -21.15 13.30 2.86
C LYS A 45 -21.23 11.76 2.80
N SER A 46 -22.27 11.23 2.15
CA SER A 46 -22.49 9.80 1.92
C SER A 46 -21.49 9.17 0.94
N ASP A 47 -20.70 9.97 0.23
CA ASP A 47 -19.67 9.48 -0.71
C ASP A 47 -18.34 9.16 0.00
N SER A 48 -18.22 9.43 1.31
CA SER A 48 -17.08 8.96 2.10
C SER A 48 -17.18 7.45 2.36
N LEU A 49 -16.04 6.78 2.26
CA LEU A 49 -15.88 5.38 2.69
C LEU A 49 -15.88 5.31 4.21
N ALA A 50 -16.33 4.18 4.75
CA ALA A 50 -16.31 3.88 6.18
C ALA A 50 -15.59 2.55 6.45
N ILE A 51 -14.79 2.51 7.52
CA ILE A 51 -14.08 1.32 7.99
C ILE A 51 -14.77 0.84 9.27
N PHE A 52 -15.08 -0.45 9.35
CA PHE A 52 -15.64 -1.10 10.51
C PHE A 52 -14.69 -2.19 10.99
N GLN A 53 -14.36 -2.17 12.28
CA GLN A 53 -13.63 -3.27 12.88
C GLN A 53 -14.57 -4.47 13.02
N VAL A 54 -14.12 -5.62 12.55
CA VAL A 54 -14.80 -6.91 12.66
C VAL A 54 -14.01 -7.74 13.65
N THR A 55 -14.60 -7.97 14.82
CA THR A 55 -13.98 -8.81 15.84
C THR A 55 -13.99 -10.27 15.37
N SER A 56 -12.83 -10.76 14.93
CA SER A 56 -12.59 -12.18 14.69
C SER A 56 -11.80 -12.75 15.86
N SER A 57 -12.00 -14.03 16.17
CA SER A 57 -11.63 -14.66 17.44
C SER A 57 -10.15 -14.61 17.82
N ASN A 58 -9.23 -14.19 16.94
CA ASN A 58 -7.80 -14.05 17.27
C ASN A 58 -7.01 -12.98 16.47
N ARG A 59 -7.62 -12.21 15.56
CA ARG A 59 -6.95 -11.14 14.80
C ARG A 59 -7.92 -10.01 14.47
N GLU A 60 -7.45 -8.76 14.56
CA GLU A 60 -8.23 -7.62 14.09
C GLU A 60 -8.43 -7.73 12.58
N GLN A 61 -9.69 -7.64 12.16
CA GLN A 61 -10.06 -7.56 10.75
C GLN A 61 -10.91 -6.31 10.55
N PHE A 62 -10.92 -5.82 9.32
CA PHE A 62 -11.68 -4.64 8.93
C PHE A 62 -12.64 -5.01 7.81
N SER A 63 -13.78 -4.35 7.78
CA SER A 63 -14.68 -4.34 6.63
C SER A 63 -14.87 -2.90 6.17
N VAL A 64 -15.08 -2.71 4.87
CA VAL A 64 -15.23 -1.39 4.26
C VAL A 64 -16.65 -1.28 3.76
N LYS A 65 -17.33 -0.17 4.07
CA LYS A 65 -18.63 0.16 3.47
C LYS A 65 -18.55 1.43 2.65
N PHE A 66 -19.38 1.46 1.62
CA PHE A 66 -19.72 2.66 0.86
C PHE A 66 -21.23 2.82 0.89
N ARG A 67 -21.70 3.89 1.53
CA ARG A 67 -23.11 4.04 1.91
C ARG A 67 -23.55 2.81 2.73
N ASP A 68 -24.63 2.16 2.33
CA ASP A 68 -25.18 0.98 3.02
C ASP A 68 -24.61 -0.35 2.48
N THR A 69 -23.61 -0.30 1.60
CA THR A 69 -23.09 -1.48 0.91
C THR A 69 -21.70 -1.87 1.40
N THR A 70 -21.53 -3.12 1.80
CA THR A 70 -20.22 -3.73 2.09
C THR A 70 -19.44 -3.94 0.80
N VAL A 71 -18.19 -3.48 0.80
CA VAL A 71 -17.28 -3.60 -0.34
C VAL A 71 -16.60 -4.96 -0.28
N SER A 72 -16.80 -5.75 -1.34
CA SER A 72 -16.11 -7.01 -1.57
C SER A 72 -15.21 -6.89 -2.81
N ILE A 73 -14.04 -7.53 -2.79
CA ILE A 73 -13.06 -7.49 -3.87
C ILE A 73 -12.95 -8.89 -4.47
N GLN A 74 -13.10 -9.01 -5.80
CA GLN A 74 -12.84 -10.27 -6.49
C GLN A 74 -11.33 -10.58 -6.47
N THR A 75 -10.96 -11.76 -5.97
CA THR A 75 -9.56 -12.13 -5.72
C THR A 75 -8.96 -13.05 -6.80
N ASP A 76 -9.81 -13.62 -7.66
CA ASP A 76 -9.39 -14.53 -8.73
C ASP A 76 -9.93 -14.05 -10.09
N ALA A 77 -9.04 -13.88 -11.06
CA ALA A 77 -9.39 -13.51 -12.43
C ALA A 77 -9.95 -14.72 -13.23
N SER A 78 -9.79 -15.95 -12.74
CA SER A 78 -10.14 -17.20 -13.44
C SER A 78 -11.58 -17.68 -13.25
N GLY A 79 -12.46 -16.88 -12.64
CA GLY A 79 -13.91 -17.09 -12.68
C GLY A 79 -14.49 -18.06 -11.64
N LYS A 80 -13.70 -18.58 -10.70
CA LYS A 80 -14.25 -19.12 -9.45
C LYS A 80 -14.60 -17.92 -8.58
N ASN A 81 -15.88 -17.68 -8.29
CA ASN A 81 -16.44 -16.56 -7.51
C ASN A 81 -15.85 -16.41 -6.09
N LYS A 82 -14.54 -16.22 -5.98
CA LYS A 82 -13.82 -15.95 -4.75
C LYS A 82 -13.73 -14.44 -4.64
N SER A 83 -14.36 -13.94 -3.59
CA SER A 83 -14.31 -12.54 -3.23
C SER A 83 -14.02 -12.41 -1.74
N ALA A 84 -13.35 -11.35 -1.35
CA ALA A 84 -13.01 -11.06 0.03
C ALA A 84 -13.56 -9.68 0.42
N ASP A 85 -14.24 -9.62 1.56
CA ASP A 85 -14.81 -8.41 2.16
C ASP A 85 -14.18 -8.07 3.52
N LYS A 86 -13.20 -8.87 3.95
CA LYS A 86 -12.41 -8.69 5.16
C LYS A 86 -10.97 -8.36 4.84
N PHE A 87 -10.43 -7.40 5.57
CA PHE A 87 -9.10 -6.83 5.38
C PHE A 87 -8.29 -6.96 6.67
N SER A 88 -7.01 -7.31 6.56
CA SER A 88 -6.06 -7.31 7.68
C SER A 88 -5.57 -5.89 7.98
N SER A 89 -5.63 -4.99 7.00
CA SER A 89 -5.35 -3.57 7.14
C SER A 89 -6.30 -2.76 6.28
N ALA A 90 -6.78 -1.63 6.80
CA ALA A 90 -7.54 -0.64 6.04
C ALA A 90 -7.19 0.76 6.54
N GLN A 91 -6.67 1.61 5.65
CA GLN A 91 -6.17 2.95 6.03
C GLN A 91 -6.61 3.99 4.99
N PHE A 92 -7.12 5.12 5.47
CA PHE A 92 -7.39 6.27 4.60
C PHE A 92 -6.07 6.90 4.14
N ILE A 93 -5.94 7.10 2.84
CA ILE A 93 -4.77 7.74 2.23
C ILE A 93 -5.05 9.16 1.74
N ASN A 94 -6.26 9.66 1.98
CA ASN A 94 -6.61 11.06 1.85
C ASN A 94 -7.55 11.55 2.96
N THR A 95 -7.60 12.86 3.15
CA THR A 95 -8.39 13.48 4.22
C THR A 95 -9.88 13.46 3.93
N GLN A 96 -10.28 13.40 2.65
CA GLN A 96 -11.67 13.33 2.21
C GLN A 96 -12.34 11.98 2.47
N LYS A 97 -11.56 10.97 2.91
CA LYS A 97 -12.03 9.59 3.14
C LYS A 97 -12.66 8.96 1.90
N THR A 98 -12.16 9.31 0.72
CA THR A 98 -12.64 8.79 -0.57
C THR A 98 -11.68 7.77 -1.17
N CYS A 99 -10.51 7.56 -0.56
CA CYS A 99 -9.57 6.53 -0.97
C CYS A 99 -9.01 5.77 0.24
N LEU A 100 -9.07 4.43 0.17
CA LEU A 100 -8.52 3.50 1.14
C LEU A 100 -7.41 2.66 0.51
N LEU A 101 -6.34 2.48 1.25
CA LEU A 101 -5.35 1.44 1.02
C LEU A 101 -5.69 0.26 1.93
N VAL A 102 -5.90 -0.92 1.34
CA VAL A 102 -6.33 -2.13 2.05
C VAL A 102 -5.43 -3.32 1.71
N GLN A 103 -5.28 -4.23 2.67
CA GLN A 103 -4.68 -5.54 2.46
C GLN A 103 -5.68 -6.61 2.88
N LEU A 104 -5.88 -7.63 2.05
CA LEU A 104 -6.84 -8.70 2.36
C LEU A 104 -6.47 -9.41 3.67
N ALA A 105 -7.48 -9.87 4.39
CA ALA A 105 -7.26 -10.83 5.46
C ALA A 105 -7.03 -12.21 4.84
N ASP A 106 -5.88 -12.81 5.15
CA ASP A 106 -5.57 -14.18 4.74
C ASP A 106 -5.13 -15.02 5.96
N SER A 107 -5.52 -16.29 5.95
CA SER A 107 -5.18 -17.29 6.95
C SER A 107 -4.04 -18.23 6.50
N THR A 108 -3.56 -18.12 5.26
CA THR A 108 -2.50 -19.00 4.73
C THR A 108 -1.11 -18.72 5.29
N GLY A 109 -0.90 -17.56 5.92
CA GLY A 109 0.41 -17.10 6.38
C GLY A 109 1.30 -16.49 5.30
N LEU A 110 0.82 -16.44 4.05
CA LEU A 110 1.46 -15.67 2.98
C LEU A 110 1.03 -14.21 3.05
N VAL A 111 1.83 -13.33 2.43
CA VAL A 111 1.48 -11.92 2.29
C VAL A 111 0.29 -11.79 1.35
N ALA A 112 -0.83 -11.33 1.89
CA ALA A 112 -2.06 -11.18 1.15
C ALA A 112 -1.98 -9.99 0.17
N PRO A 113 -2.70 -10.04 -0.97
CA PRO A 113 -2.73 -8.95 -1.94
C PRO A 113 -3.25 -7.63 -1.36
N SER A 114 -2.72 -6.53 -1.88
CA SER A 114 -3.08 -5.16 -1.51
C SER A 114 -3.84 -4.45 -2.62
N PHE A 115 -4.76 -3.57 -2.25
CA PHE A 115 -5.62 -2.83 -3.17
C PHE A 115 -5.82 -1.38 -2.74
N LEU A 116 -6.16 -0.52 -3.69
CA LEU A 116 -6.82 0.75 -3.42
C LEU A 116 -8.31 0.61 -3.69
N ILE A 117 -9.13 1.14 -2.78
CA ILE A 117 -10.58 1.33 -2.99
C ILE A 117 -10.79 2.83 -3.07
N SER A 118 -11.22 3.34 -4.22
CA SER A 118 -11.36 4.77 -4.48
C SER A 118 -12.75 5.13 -4.99
N LEU A 119 -13.28 6.26 -4.54
CA LEU A 119 -14.42 6.92 -5.19
C LEU A 119 -14.04 7.28 -6.63
N LYS A 120 -14.96 7.07 -7.58
CA LYS A 120 -14.86 7.53 -8.96
C LYS A 120 -16.25 7.79 -9.53
N GLY A 121 -16.52 9.04 -9.88
CA GLY A 121 -17.89 9.46 -10.18
C GLY A 121 -18.78 9.23 -8.96
N ASP A 122 -19.90 8.52 -9.16
CA ASP A 122 -20.88 8.25 -8.11
C ASP A 122 -20.75 6.84 -7.50
N GLY A 123 -19.69 6.10 -7.86
CA GLY A 123 -19.41 4.75 -7.38
C GLY A 123 -17.95 4.55 -6.94
N LEU A 124 -17.57 3.31 -6.69
CA LEU A 124 -16.18 2.95 -6.39
C LEU A 124 -15.50 2.29 -7.57
N GLU A 125 -14.18 2.47 -7.64
CA GLU A 125 -13.28 1.60 -8.36
C GLU A 125 -12.29 0.94 -7.39
N VAL A 126 -11.82 -0.24 -7.78
CA VAL A 126 -10.80 -0.99 -7.03
C VAL A 126 -9.57 -1.17 -7.93
N ILE A 127 -8.41 -0.88 -7.38
CA ILE A 127 -7.12 -0.96 -8.08
C ILE A 127 -6.28 -2.02 -7.38
N SER A 128 -5.83 -3.01 -8.14
CA SER A 128 -4.87 -4.00 -7.67
C SER A 128 -3.47 -3.39 -7.62
N LEU A 129 -2.82 -3.48 -6.46
CA LEU A 129 -1.42 -3.14 -6.27
C LEU A 129 -0.55 -4.38 -6.48
N TYR A 130 -0.77 -5.05 -7.60
CA TYR A 130 -0.01 -6.21 -8.02
C TYR A 130 0.69 -5.93 -9.33
N ARG A 131 1.98 -6.29 -9.39
CA ARG A 131 2.76 -6.29 -10.62
C ARG A 131 3.48 -7.63 -10.71
N ALA A 132 3.21 -8.36 -11.79
CA ALA A 132 3.83 -9.66 -12.04
C ALA A 132 5.35 -9.56 -11.96
N SER A 133 5.96 -10.59 -11.38
CA SER A 133 7.40 -10.66 -11.14
C SER A 133 7.85 -12.12 -11.12
N ASN A 134 9.06 -12.36 -11.61
CA ASN A 134 9.69 -13.68 -11.64
C ASN A 134 11.09 -13.68 -10.99
N GLY A 135 11.32 -12.74 -10.07
CA GLY A 135 12.60 -12.60 -9.37
C GLY A 135 12.84 -13.78 -8.41
N PRO A 136 14.09 -14.25 -8.29
CA PRO A 136 14.40 -15.45 -7.51
C PRO A 136 14.16 -15.30 -6.00
N GLN A 137 14.10 -14.08 -5.47
CA GLN A 137 13.83 -13.81 -4.05
C GLN A 137 12.55 -12.99 -3.86
N ASP A 138 11.62 -13.02 -4.82
CA ASP A 138 10.36 -12.26 -4.75
C ASP A 138 9.60 -12.54 -3.46
N LEU A 139 9.55 -13.79 -3.01
CA LEU A 139 8.86 -14.17 -1.77
C LEU A 139 9.43 -13.42 -0.55
N LYS A 140 10.75 -13.20 -0.51
CA LYS A 140 11.43 -12.48 0.58
C LYS A 140 11.11 -10.99 0.58
N TYR A 141 10.91 -10.39 -0.59
CA TYR A 141 10.71 -8.95 -0.76
C TYR A 141 9.23 -8.56 -1.00
N THR A 142 8.33 -9.54 -0.99
CA THR A 142 6.88 -9.35 -0.93
C THR A 142 6.51 -9.25 0.54
N THR A 143 6.26 -8.04 1.02
CA THR A 143 6.08 -7.73 2.45
C THR A 143 4.74 -7.06 2.74
N GLY A 144 3.94 -6.81 1.70
CA GLY A 144 2.66 -6.16 1.79
C GLY A 144 2.81 -4.65 1.95
N ILE A 145 1.96 -4.08 2.80
CA ILE A 145 1.93 -2.64 3.04
C ILE A 145 2.92 -2.27 4.14
N ASN A 146 3.97 -1.52 3.78
CA ASN A 146 4.93 -0.96 4.72
C ASN A 146 4.74 0.53 4.85
N LYS A 147 4.55 1.06 6.05
CA LYS A 147 4.52 2.51 6.29
C LYS A 147 5.95 3.05 6.27
N VAL A 148 6.27 3.92 5.32
CA VAL A 148 7.64 4.41 5.08
C VAL A 148 7.93 5.77 5.74
N SER A 149 6.90 6.43 6.29
CA SER A 149 6.95 7.53 7.26
C SER A 149 5.56 8.17 7.31
N ALA A 150 5.45 9.44 7.69
CA ALA A 150 4.26 10.24 7.38
C ALA A 150 4.04 10.44 5.87
N ALA A 151 5.08 10.25 5.03
CA ALA A 151 5.03 10.49 3.59
C ALA A 151 4.05 9.55 2.85
N GLY A 152 3.96 8.29 3.28
CA GLY A 152 3.21 7.29 2.55
C GLY A 152 3.58 5.85 2.90
N TYR A 153 3.18 4.97 1.99
CA TYR A 153 3.32 3.52 2.11
C TYR A 153 4.06 2.96 0.90
N LEU A 154 4.92 1.98 1.15
CA LEU A 154 5.55 1.16 0.13
C LEU A 154 4.87 -0.20 0.10
N VAL A 155 4.39 -0.60 -1.07
CA VAL A 155 3.69 -1.88 -1.27
C VAL A 155 4.55 -2.78 -2.14
N ASP A 156 5.01 -3.89 -1.56
CA ASP A 156 5.81 -4.93 -2.22
C ASP A 156 6.98 -4.40 -3.06
N ASN A 157 7.63 -3.32 -2.61
CA ASN A 157 8.69 -2.59 -3.32
C ASN A 157 8.33 -2.11 -4.75
N ASP A 158 7.09 -2.29 -5.20
CA ASP A 158 6.64 -2.01 -6.56
C ASP A 158 5.84 -0.72 -6.65
N PHE A 159 5.22 -0.30 -5.54
CA PHE A 159 4.37 0.88 -5.51
C PHE A 159 4.68 1.76 -4.31
N PHE A 160 4.67 3.07 -4.52
CA PHE A 160 4.68 4.05 -3.43
C PHE A 160 3.37 4.84 -3.45
N ILE A 161 2.66 4.82 -2.33
CA ILE A 161 1.36 5.47 -2.18
C ILE A 161 1.54 6.64 -1.22
N THR A 162 1.41 7.86 -1.72
CA THR A 162 1.52 9.05 -0.87
C THR A 162 0.28 9.22 0.01
N ASN A 163 0.54 9.64 1.24
CA ASN A 163 -0.51 10.09 2.14
C ASN A 163 -1.06 11.46 1.73
N VAL A 164 -2.26 11.77 2.23
CA VAL A 164 -2.98 13.04 2.07
C VAL A 164 -3.55 13.27 0.67
N ASN A 165 -2.76 13.09 -0.39
CA ASN A 165 -3.18 13.32 -1.77
C ASN A 165 -3.41 12.03 -2.57
N ALA A 166 -3.40 10.87 -1.90
CA ALA A 166 -3.71 9.55 -2.46
C ALA A 166 -3.14 9.32 -3.86
N LYS A 167 -1.85 9.59 -4.09
CA LYS A 167 -1.21 9.36 -5.38
C LYS A 167 -0.40 8.08 -5.34
N ALA A 168 -0.67 7.18 -6.28
CA ALA A 168 0.06 5.95 -6.44
C ALA A 168 1.13 6.13 -7.51
N TYR A 169 2.36 5.74 -7.17
CA TYR A 169 3.52 5.77 -8.04
C TYR A 169 4.02 4.35 -8.28
N LEU A 170 4.37 4.04 -9.51
CA LEU A 170 5.12 2.83 -9.82
C LEU A 170 6.59 3.09 -9.47
N ILE A 171 7.15 2.23 -8.63
CA ILE A 171 8.58 2.22 -8.38
C ILE A 171 9.26 1.61 -9.60
N GLN A 172 10.23 2.33 -10.15
CA GLN A 172 11.08 1.82 -11.22
C GLN A 172 11.90 0.65 -10.68
N ARG A 173 11.74 -0.52 -11.30
CA ARG A 173 12.52 -1.72 -10.97
C ARG A 173 13.91 -1.62 -11.59
N GLN A 174 14.90 -2.21 -10.92
CA GLN A 174 16.24 -2.37 -11.49
C GLN A 174 16.21 -3.30 -12.71
N ASN A 175 15.50 -4.43 -12.59
CA ASN A 175 15.19 -5.35 -13.68
C ASN A 175 13.68 -5.33 -13.92
N PRO A 176 13.17 -4.98 -15.12
CA PRO A 176 11.72 -4.81 -15.33
C PRO A 176 10.86 -6.04 -14.97
N ALA A 177 11.41 -7.24 -15.17
CA ALA A 177 10.75 -8.52 -14.89
C ALA A 177 10.76 -8.90 -13.40
N GLU A 178 11.60 -8.26 -12.58
CA GLU A 178 11.84 -8.65 -11.19
C GLU A 178 11.49 -7.50 -10.26
N ARG A 179 10.71 -7.78 -9.21
CA ARG A 179 10.56 -6.89 -8.05
C ARG A 179 11.94 -6.51 -7.54
N ILE A 180 12.06 -5.34 -6.93
CA ILE A 180 13.34 -4.93 -6.35
C ILE A 180 13.74 -5.93 -5.26
N GLN A 181 14.82 -6.67 -5.52
CA GLN A 181 15.40 -7.68 -4.63
C GLN A 181 16.26 -7.01 -3.54
N GLY A 182 15.67 -6.03 -2.85
CA GLY A 182 16.38 -5.17 -1.92
C GLY A 182 15.51 -4.78 -0.73
N GLN A 183 16.18 -4.55 0.40
CA GLN A 183 15.50 -4.09 1.59
C GLN A 183 15.39 -2.56 1.55
N PHE A 184 14.19 -2.02 1.79
CA PHE A 184 14.03 -0.59 2.00
C PHE A 184 14.83 -0.14 3.24
N ILE A 185 15.63 0.91 3.10
CA ILE A 185 16.49 1.43 4.18
C ILE A 185 16.07 2.82 4.64
N LEU A 186 15.89 3.76 3.70
CA LEU A 186 15.52 5.13 4.02
C LEU A 186 14.88 5.88 2.84
N THR A 187 14.39 7.08 3.12
CA THR A 187 13.93 8.04 2.11
C THR A 187 14.82 9.29 2.09
N SER A 188 14.82 10.00 0.97
CA SER A 188 15.42 11.34 0.90
C SER A 188 14.74 12.34 1.83
N PRO A 189 15.40 13.47 2.17
CA PRO A 189 14.84 14.49 3.05
C PRO A 189 13.55 15.12 2.50
N ASP A 190 13.47 15.29 1.18
CA ASP A 190 12.25 15.73 0.47
C ASP A 190 11.19 14.62 0.32
N ARG A 191 11.50 13.40 0.76
CA ARG A 191 10.65 12.21 0.76
C ARG A 191 10.24 11.75 -0.64
N GLN A 192 10.97 12.14 -1.69
CA GLN A 192 10.67 11.80 -3.08
C GLN A 192 11.52 10.67 -3.65
N THR A 193 12.58 10.27 -2.94
CA THR A 193 13.46 9.17 -3.31
C THR A 193 13.36 8.07 -2.26
N VAL A 194 13.09 6.83 -2.68
CA VAL A 194 13.18 5.63 -1.84
C VAL A 194 14.50 4.91 -2.11
N ILE A 195 15.13 4.39 -1.07
CA ILE A 195 16.46 3.76 -1.15
C ILE A 195 16.38 2.32 -0.67
N PHE A 196 16.86 1.42 -1.51
CA PHE A 196 16.91 -0.01 -1.29
C PHE A 196 18.36 -0.49 -1.19
N LEU A 197 18.67 -1.26 -0.15
CA LEU A 197 19.90 -2.04 -0.08
C LEU A 197 19.74 -3.31 -0.92
N VAL A 198 20.43 -3.36 -2.05
CA VAL A 198 20.48 -4.49 -2.97
C VAL A 198 21.90 -5.02 -2.97
N LYS A 199 22.14 -6.17 -2.32
CA LYS A 199 23.48 -6.73 -2.13
C LYS A 199 24.42 -5.67 -1.51
N ASN A 200 25.50 -5.30 -2.19
CA ASN A 200 26.46 -4.29 -1.75
C ASN A 200 26.25 -2.92 -2.42
N ALA A 201 25.02 -2.55 -2.76
CA ALA A 201 24.71 -1.27 -3.39
C ALA A 201 23.38 -0.69 -2.90
N LEU A 202 23.28 0.63 -2.99
CA LEU A 202 22.09 1.42 -2.72
C LEU A 202 21.41 1.74 -4.05
N TYR A 203 20.33 1.02 -4.35
CA TYR A 203 19.46 1.32 -5.46
C TYR A 203 18.43 2.36 -5.04
N GLN A 204 18.41 3.49 -5.72
CA GLN A 204 17.63 4.66 -5.33
C GLN A 204 16.66 5.01 -6.45
N VAL A 205 15.40 5.24 -6.09
CA VAL A 205 14.34 5.54 -7.05
C VAL A 205 13.64 6.82 -6.64
N HIS A 206 13.77 7.85 -7.45
CA HIS A 206 12.96 9.06 -7.36
C HIS A 206 11.59 8.77 -7.98
N TYR A 207 10.65 8.29 -7.16
CA TYR A 207 9.38 7.75 -7.63
C TYR A 207 8.47 8.73 -8.39
N PRO A 208 8.55 10.07 -8.21
CA PRO A 208 7.75 10.98 -9.03
C PRO A 208 8.17 11.03 -10.50
N SER A 209 9.48 11.01 -10.78
CA SER A 209 10.01 11.09 -12.16
C SER A 209 10.43 9.74 -12.74
N GLY A 210 10.60 8.72 -11.90
CA GLY A 210 11.15 7.43 -12.29
C GLY A 210 12.67 7.42 -12.48
N GLU A 211 13.36 8.53 -12.15
CA GLU A 211 14.83 8.58 -12.22
C GLU A 211 15.45 7.69 -11.14
N VAL A 212 16.54 7.02 -11.51
CA VAL A 212 17.21 6.04 -10.66
C VAL A 212 18.69 6.36 -10.54
N SER A 213 19.27 5.99 -9.40
CA SER A 213 20.71 6.03 -9.16
C SER A 213 21.10 4.78 -8.39
N THR A 214 22.24 4.18 -8.74
CA THR A 214 22.83 3.09 -7.97
C THR A 214 24.16 3.57 -7.41
N GLU A 215 24.33 3.49 -6.10
CA GLU A 215 25.57 3.87 -5.42
C GLU A 215 26.16 2.64 -4.73
N PRO A 216 27.37 2.18 -5.08
CA PRO A 216 27.98 1.03 -4.41
C PRO A 216 28.31 1.37 -2.95
N LEU A 217 28.14 0.40 -2.05
CA LEU A 217 28.67 0.52 -0.70
C LEU A 217 30.21 0.43 -0.76
N LYS A 218 30.89 1.53 -0.44
CA LYS A 218 32.36 1.57 -0.35
C LYS A 218 32.87 1.10 1.03
N GLY A 219 34.15 0.75 1.10
CA GLY A 219 34.82 0.45 2.38
C GLY A 219 34.29 -0.78 3.13
N ALA A 220 34.47 -0.78 4.44
CA ALA A 220 34.07 -1.87 5.34
C ALA A 220 32.61 -1.73 5.82
N ALA A 221 31.67 -1.59 4.88
CA ALA A 221 30.25 -1.51 5.21
C ALA A 221 29.80 -2.76 6.02
N PRO A 222 28.99 -2.59 7.08
CA PRO A 222 28.47 -3.71 7.86
C PRO A 222 27.67 -4.71 7.01
N LYS A 223 27.59 -5.96 7.49
CA LYS A 223 26.83 -7.02 6.79
C LYS A 223 25.37 -7.08 7.20
N ASP A 224 25.04 -6.59 8.39
CA ASP A 224 23.67 -6.53 8.89
C ASP A 224 23.02 -5.19 8.53
N VAL A 225 21.70 -5.23 8.35
CA VAL A 225 20.95 -4.08 7.81
C VAL A 225 20.94 -2.89 8.77
N SER A 226 20.86 -3.15 10.08
CA SER A 226 20.85 -2.09 11.09
C SER A 226 22.18 -1.34 11.11
N GLY A 227 23.29 -2.08 11.07
CA GLY A 227 24.63 -1.53 10.93
C GLY A 227 24.80 -0.74 9.64
N VAL A 228 24.27 -1.24 8.52
CA VAL A 228 24.30 -0.52 7.23
C VAL A 228 23.57 0.81 7.31
N TYR A 229 22.40 0.88 7.96
CA TYR A 229 21.66 2.13 8.11
C TYR A 229 22.50 3.20 8.83
N THR A 230 23.05 2.88 10.01
CA THR A 230 23.89 3.80 10.79
C THR A 230 25.16 4.17 10.02
N TRP A 231 25.78 3.21 9.33
CA TRP A 231 26.97 3.45 8.54
C TRP A 231 26.69 4.41 7.37
N ILE A 232 25.55 4.27 6.68
CA ILE A 232 25.13 5.19 5.63
C ILE A 232 25.02 6.62 6.16
N GLN A 233 24.42 6.81 7.34
CA GLN A 233 24.25 8.14 7.92
C GLN A 233 25.58 8.88 8.16
N ASN A 234 26.66 8.14 8.42
CA ASN A 234 27.98 8.72 8.69
C ASN A 234 28.82 8.93 7.41
N ASN A 235 28.62 8.10 6.39
CA ASN A 235 29.51 8.04 5.23
C ASN A 235 28.88 8.58 3.94
N TYR A 236 27.59 8.91 3.94
CA TYR A 236 26.89 9.40 2.76
C TYR A 236 26.15 10.69 3.06
N SER A 237 25.99 11.52 2.04
CA SER A 237 25.17 12.73 2.08
C SER A 237 24.19 12.75 0.92
N PHE A 238 23.06 13.41 1.15
CA PHE A 238 22.10 13.70 0.09
C PHE A 238 22.61 14.86 -0.76
N GLN A 239 22.80 14.60 -2.05
CA GLN A 239 23.24 15.58 -3.02
C GLN A 239 22.16 15.79 -4.08
N LYS A 240 21.84 17.05 -4.35
CA LYS A 240 20.90 17.42 -5.41
C LYS A 240 21.62 17.50 -6.74
N GLY A 241 21.14 16.74 -7.73
CA GLY A 241 21.62 16.85 -9.10
C GLY A 241 21.08 18.09 -9.82
N LYS A 242 21.48 18.28 -11.09
CA LYS A 242 21.03 19.40 -11.94
C LYS A 242 19.50 19.51 -12.10
N LYS A 243 18.79 18.39 -11.95
CA LYS A 243 17.32 18.32 -12.01
C LYS A 243 16.63 18.55 -10.66
N GLY A 244 17.38 18.92 -9.62
CA GLY A 244 16.88 19.12 -8.26
C GLY A 244 16.58 17.83 -7.47
N ILE A 245 16.79 16.66 -8.08
CA ILE A 245 16.54 15.35 -7.45
C ILE A 245 17.65 15.03 -6.45
N SER A 246 17.24 14.62 -5.25
CA SER A 246 18.13 14.24 -4.16
C SER A 246 18.45 12.76 -4.17
N PHE A 247 19.72 12.42 -4.43
CA PHE A 247 20.26 11.07 -4.29
C PHE A 247 21.35 11.04 -3.23
N LEU A 248 21.47 9.91 -2.55
CA LEU A 248 22.50 9.62 -1.58
C LEU A 248 23.82 9.31 -2.31
N LYS A 249 24.91 9.95 -1.88
CA LYS A 249 26.25 9.83 -2.46
C LYS A 249 27.29 9.62 -1.38
N TYR A 250 28.30 8.79 -1.66
CA TYR A 250 29.39 8.59 -0.72
C TYR A 250 30.13 9.91 -0.52
N ASN A 251 30.41 10.25 0.75
CA ASN A 251 31.28 11.36 1.09
C ASN A 251 32.70 10.87 0.83
N ASP A 252 33.35 11.36 -0.23
CA ASP A 252 34.74 11.01 -0.48
C ASP A 252 35.61 11.45 0.70
N ASP A 253 36.47 10.55 1.20
CA ASP A 253 37.39 10.85 2.31
C ASP A 253 38.45 11.89 1.88
N ASP A 254 38.61 12.12 0.57
CA ASP A 254 39.45 13.15 -0.04
C ASP A 254 38.77 14.54 -0.12
N ARG A 255 37.94 14.89 0.88
CA ARG A 255 37.50 16.29 1.01
C ARG A 255 38.74 17.13 1.30
N ILE A 256 39.11 18.03 0.38
CA ILE A 256 40.07 19.11 0.65
C ILE A 256 39.47 19.94 1.80
N VAL A 257 39.97 19.72 3.01
CA VAL A 257 39.61 20.51 4.19
C VAL A 257 40.42 21.80 4.12
N ASP A 258 39.75 22.95 4.12
CA ASP A 258 40.46 24.23 4.24
C ASP A 258 41.14 24.25 5.63
N ILE A 259 42.45 24.51 5.67
CA ILE A 259 43.28 24.41 6.87
C ILE A 259 42.77 25.33 8.01
N LYS A 260 41.88 26.27 7.69
CA LYS A 260 41.19 27.16 8.63
C LYS A 260 40.17 26.45 9.53
N GLU A 261 39.71 25.24 9.17
CA GLU A 261 38.78 24.45 9.99
C GLU A 261 39.48 23.77 11.20
N PHE A 262 40.82 23.77 11.27
CA PHE A 262 41.61 23.19 12.37
C PHE A 262 42.16 24.24 13.37
N ARG A 263 41.52 25.40 13.49
CA ARG A 263 41.89 26.39 14.50
C ARG A 263 41.36 26.05 15.89
#